data_AF-A0A1B6CE44-F1
#
_entry.id   AF-A0A1B6CE44-F1
#
_cell.length_a   1.000
_cell.length_b   1.000
_cell.length_c   1.000
_cell.angle_alpha   90.00
_cell.angle_beta   90.00
_cell.angle_gamma   90.00
#
_symmetry.space_group_name_H-M   'P 1'
#
loop_
_entity.id
_entity.type
_entity.pdbx_description
1 polymer ?
#
loop_
_entity_poly.entity_id
_entity_poly.type
_entity_poly.pdbx_seq_one_letter_code
_entity_poly.pdbx_strand_id
1 'polypeptide(L)'
;MSQEILREGSGEDLNDSQGKYQPFIMMNELLDKLKILNYDDEFSKSLKMRPLNRFYFSLQTNPGEQFFMFTSLAAWLVRKIGLKFEQPQEYDDPNSTIASILDATRDLGIVVDFPPNKLKQGSGKFAVYILNCLADKAMDHVKWTWKKPQPPIEVDIEESIIEDDAELLLEKIEEEMATEDTDDDEDNLLNIDDLQNITNINKSLLEVQKPDDVLESNTNNEEWKLELERVMPMLKVTVKTESSDWRTRLEQMKVYRNEMQEIIEPVKTQLNKLENEISTDLNKIQNREKFLNNHLESLLVVHRNIQSELAKVMEQYKDVNGGVTERQRLLNQLTDSLEATKQEMEERGSSMTDGCKYLII
;
A
#
# COMPACT_ATOMS: atom_id res chain seq x y z
N MET A 1 -48.04 -15.70 11.55
CA MET A 1 -48.43 -14.33 11.13
C MET A 1 -47.48 -13.29 11.74
N SER A 2 -46.16 -13.42 11.50
CA SER A 2 -45.14 -12.45 11.95
C SER A 2 -43.82 -12.64 11.20
N GLN A 3 -43.84 -12.58 9.87
CA GLN A 3 -42.62 -12.62 9.04
C GLN A 3 -42.57 -11.50 7.98
N GLU A 4 -43.30 -10.39 8.19
CA GLU A 4 -43.59 -9.45 7.10
C GLU A 4 -43.45 -7.97 7.51
N ILE A 5 -42.39 -7.61 8.25
CA ILE A 5 -42.03 -6.19 8.51
C ILE A 5 -40.50 -5.98 8.46
N LEU A 6 -39.79 -6.65 7.54
CA LEU A 6 -38.36 -6.39 7.32
C LEU A 6 -37.98 -6.33 5.84
N ARG A 7 -38.86 -5.74 5.02
CA ARG A 7 -38.59 -5.50 3.61
C ARG A 7 -39.34 -4.27 3.11
N GLU A 8 -38.82 -3.08 3.41
CA GLU A 8 -38.91 -1.90 2.55
C GLU A 8 -38.04 -0.78 3.14
N GLY A 9 -37.00 -0.39 2.39
CA GLY A 9 -36.04 0.64 2.79
C GLY A 9 -34.70 0.52 2.06
N SER A 10 -34.71 0.83 0.75
CA SER A 10 -33.63 1.43 -0.06
C SER A 10 -32.18 0.98 0.23
N GLY A 11 -31.45 0.26 -0.63
CA GLY A 11 -31.57 0.15 -2.08
C GLY A 11 -30.80 1.22 -2.87
N GLU A 12 -29.98 2.05 -2.24
CA GLU A 12 -29.05 3.04 -2.83
C GLU A 12 -27.94 3.22 -1.76
N ASP A 13 -26.73 2.67 -1.88
CA ASP A 13 -25.54 3.40 -2.33
C ASP A 13 -24.29 2.48 -2.28
N LEU A 14 -24.18 1.52 -3.22
CA LEU A 14 -22.92 0.77 -3.41
C LEU A 14 -21.95 1.49 -4.37
N ASN A 15 -22.38 2.58 -5.01
CA ASN A 15 -21.55 3.36 -5.94
C ASN A 15 -20.77 4.52 -5.27
N ASP A 16 -21.15 4.95 -4.07
CA ASP A 16 -20.50 6.10 -3.40
C ASP A 16 -19.17 5.71 -2.69
N SER A 17 -18.90 4.40 -2.56
CA SER A 17 -17.64 3.91 -1.99
C SER A 17 -16.45 4.13 -2.92
N GLN A 18 -16.60 4.14 -4.25
CA GLN A 18 -15.49 4.39 -5.17
C GLN A 18 -15.03 5.86 -5.14
N GLY A 19 -15.95 6.80 -4.92
CA GLY A 19 -15.64 8.23 -4.82
C GLY A 19 -14.80 8.59 -3.60
N LYS A 20 -14.91 7.82 -2.50
CA LYS A 20 -14.15 8.01 -1.25
C LYS A 20 -12.67 7.61 -1.40
N TYR A 21 -12.36 6.61 -2.23
CA TYR A 21 -10.98 6.15 -2.44
C TYR A 21 -10.25 6.88 -3.58
N GLN A 22 -10.99 7.60 -4.43
CA GLN A 22 -10.42 8.35 -5.55
C GLN A 22 -9.31 9.35 -5.17
N PRO A 23 -9.42 10.12 -4.06
CA PRO A 23 -8.34 11.02 -3.61
C PRO A 23 -7.08 10.29 -3.12
N PHE A 24 -7.18 9.02 -2.74
CA PHE A 24 -6.06 8.19 -2.31
C PHE A 24 -5.32 7.59 -3.52
N ILE A 25 -6.07 7.16 -4.53
CA ILE A 25 -5.49 6.68 -5.80
C ILE A 25 -4.76 7.81 -6.51
N MET A 26 -5.39 8.98 -6.63
CA MET A 26 -4.77 10.15 -7.26
C MET A 26 -3.54 10.66 -6.50
N MET A 27 -3.48 10.45 -5.18
CA MET A 27 -2.30 10.80 -4.38
C MET A 27 -1.14 9.83 -4.62
N ASN A 28 -1.42 8.52 -4.76
CA ASN A 28 -0.40 7.55 -5.13
C ASN A 28 0.14 7.82 -6.54
N GLU A 29 -0.74 8.07 -7.50
CA GLU A 29 -0.33 8.48 -8.86
C GLU A 29 0.53 9.74 -8.83
N LEU A 30 0.13 10.76 -8.05
CA LEU A 30 0.91 11.96 -7.88
C LEU A 30 2.30 11.67 -7.29
N LEU A 31 2.40 10.83 -6.26
CA LEU A 31 3.68 10.46 -5.65
C LEU A 31 4.60 9.73 -6.64
N ASP A 32 4.05 8.83 -7.45
CA ASP A 32 4.84 8.12 -8.46
C ASP A 32 5.32 9.09 -9.55
N LYS A 33 4.47 10.03 -9.99
CA LYS A 33 4.86 11.10 -10.92
C LYS A 33 5.90 12.04 -10.31
N LEU A 34 5.79 12.37 -9.03
CA LEU A 34 6.77 13.20 -8.33
C LEU A 34 8.13 12.49 -8.20
N LYS A 35 8.15 11.18 -7.93
CA LYS A 35 9.39 10.38 -7.94
C LYS A 35 10.05 10.39 -9.32
N ILE A 36 9.26 10.23 -10.39
CA ILE A 36 9.74 10.32 -11.77
C ILE A 36 10.37 11.70 -12.05
N LEU A 37 9.80 12.77 -11.47
CA LEU A 37 10.31 14.13 -11.59
C LEU A 37 11.48 14.45 -10.62
N ASN A 38 12.08 13.44 -9.97
CA ASN A 38 13.18 13.59 -9.00
C ASN A 38 12.86 14.52 -7.81
N TYR A 39 11.64 14.40 -7.27
CA TYR A 39 11.18 15.12 -6.07
C TYR A 39 12.13 14.99 -4.86
N ASP A 40 12.71 13.81 -4.64
CA ASP A 40 13.57 13.55 -3.47
C ASP A 40 14.92 14.30 -3.52
N ASP A 41 15.45 14.56 -4.71
CA ASP A 41 16.73 15.26 -4.86
C ASP A 41 16.57 16.77 -5.04
N GLU A 42 15.56 17.21 -5.78
CA GLU A 42 15.42 18.62 -6.14
C GLU A 42 14.44 19.41 -5.28
N PHE A 43 13.45 18.76 -4.68
CA PHE A 43 12.45 19.44 -3.84
C PHE A 43 12.70 19.15 -2.35
N SER A 44 12.90 17.89 -1.97
CA SER A 44 13.13 17.51 -0.56
C SER A 44 14.44 18.12 -0.01
N LYS A 45 15.54 18.08 -0.77
CA LYS A 45 16.83 18.67 -0.35
C LYS A 45 16.88 20.19 -0.45
N SER A 46 16.23 20.80 -1.44
CA SER A 46 16.27 22.26 -1.63
C SER A 46 15.36 23.03 -0.68
N LEU A 47 14.20 22.45 -0.34
CA LEU A 47 13.20 23.06 0.53
C LEU A 47 13.24 22.57 1.99
N LYS A 48 14.07 21.56 2.32
CA LYS A 48 14.15 20.92 3.65
C LYS A 48 12.79 20.46 4.22
N MET A 49 11.85 20.07 3.35
CA MET A 49 10.52 19.64 3.78
C MET A 49 10.46 18.14 4.02
N ARG A 50 9.54 17.69 4.87
CA ARG A 50 9.36 16.26 5.18
C ARG A 50 8.94 15.49 3.92
N PRO A 51 9.46 14.26 3.71
CA PRO A 51 9.01 13.40 2.63
C PRO A 51 7.49 13.23 2.65
N LEU A 52 6.85 13.33 1.48
CA LEU A 52 5.40 13.21 1.36
C LEU A 52 4.97 11.78 1.68
N ASN A 53 4.05 11.64 2.64
CA ASN A 53 3.41 10.36 2.95
C ASN A 53 2.27 10.08 1.94
N ARG A 54 1.98 8.81 1.66
CA ARG A 54 0.90 8.33 0.76
C ARG A 54 -0.49 8.88 1.07
N PHE A 55 -0.69 9.40 2.28
CA PHE A 55 -1.96 9.98 2.74
C PHE A 55 -1.89 11.49 3.00
N TYR A 56 -0.75 12.15 2.70
CA TYR A 56 -0.46 13.49 3.20
C TYR A 56 -1.41 14.57 2.69
N PHE A 57 -1.81 14.53 1.41
CA PHE A 57 -2.82 15.45 0.85
C PHE A 57 -4.23 14.86 0.83
N SER A 58 -4.39 13.54 1.05
CA SER A 58 -5.70 12.87 1.06
C SER A 58 -6.43 13.02 2.39
N LEU A 59 -5.70 13.10 3.51
CA LEU A 59 -6.25 13.32 4.85
C LEU A 59 -5.93 14.75 5.30
N GLN A 60 -6.92 15.42 5.90
CA GLN A 60 -6.70 16.73 6.52
C GLN A 60 -6.02 16.50 7.87
N THR A 61 -4.73 16.86 7.97
CA THR A 61 -3.95 16.74 9.21
C THR A 61 -3.74 18.13 9.79
N ASN A 62 -3.07 19.01 9.05
CA ASN A 62 -2.81 20.38 9.43
C ASN A 62 -3.04 21.30 8.23
N PRO A 63 -4.17 22.00 8.16
CA PRO A 63 -4.53 22.81 6.99
C PRO A 63 -3.51 23.90 6.64
N GLY A 64 -2.83 24.49 7.63
CA GLY A 64 -1.85 25.55 7.38
C GLY A 64 -0.55 25.01 6.75
N GLU A 65 0.01 23.96 7.34
CA GLU A 65 1.21 23.28 6.82
C GLU A 65 0.93 22.62 5.46
N GLN A 66 -0.24 21.99 5.31
CA GLN A 66 -0.68 21.37 4.06
C GLN A 66 -0.90 22.40 2.96
N PHE A 67 -1.44 23.58 3.29
CA PHE A 67 -1.59 24.66 2.33
C PHE A 67 -0.22 25.19 1.87
N PHE A 68 0.73 25.39 2.79
CA PHE A 68 2.09 25.79 2.43
C PHE A 68 2.80 24.73 1.58
N MET A 69 2.66 23.45 1.92
CA MET A 69 3.19 22.33 1.15
C MET A 69 2.57 22.21 -0.24
N PHE A 70 1.25 22.34 -0.35
CA PHE A 70 0.53 22.36 -1.63
C PHE A 70 1.04 23.50 -2.52
N THR A 71 1.15 24.69 -1.93
CA THR A 71 1.53 25.92 -2.61
C THR A 71 2.98 25.88 -3.10
N SER A 72 3.90 25.44 -2.25
CA SER A 72 5.31 25.28 -2.61
C SER A 72 5.53 24.18 -3.66
N LEU A 73 4.78 23.08 -3.58
CA LEU A 73 4.83 22.01 -4.58
C LEU A 73 4.27 22.47 -5.93
N ALA A 74 3.13 23.17 -5.93
CA ALA A 74 2.57 23.74 -7.15
C ALA A 74 3.54 24.75 -7.80
N ALA A 75 4.16 25.62 -6.99
CA ALA A 75 5.18 26.56 -7.45
C ALA A 75 6.38 25.86 -8.10
N TRP A 76 6.83 24.74 -7.51
CA TRP A 76 7.94 23.95 -8.05
C TRP A 76 7.57 23.28 -9.37
N LEU A 77 6.38 22.68 -9.47
CA LEU A 77 5.87 22.08 -10.71
C LEU A 77 5.74 23.13 -11.83
N VAL A 78 5.22 24.31 -11.52
CA VAL A 78 5.11 25.42 -12.48
C VAL A 78 6.49 25.88 -12.95
N ARG A 79 7.47 25.98 -12.04
CA ARG A 79 8.86 26.31 -12.38
C ARG A 79 9.50 25.25 -13.29
N LYS A 80 9.17 23.98 -13.07
CA LYS A 80 9.65 22.85 -13.89
C LYS A 80 9.12 22.89 -15.33
N ILE A 81 7.95 23.49 -15.55
CA ILE A 81 7.38 23.71 -16.88
C ILE A 81 7.99 24.95 -17.58
N GLY A 82 8.85 25.71 -16.90
CA GLY A 82 9.54 26.88 -17.45
C GLY A 82 8.83 28.22 -17.21
N LEU A 83 7.75 28.23 -16.45
CA LEU A 83 7.06 29.44 -16.01
C LEU A 83 7.77 30.01 -14.77
N LYS A 84 8.05 31.32 -14.78
CA LYS A 84 8.65 32.00 -13.62
C LYS A 84 7.59 32.16 -12.53
N PHE A 85 7.68 31.32 -11.50
CA PHE A 85 6.82 31.40 -10.32
C PHE A 85 7.68 31.63 -9.07
N GLU A 86 7.41 32.71 -8.36
CA GLU A 86 8.06 33.05 -7.09
C GLU A 86 7.58 32.06 -6.02
N GLN A 87 8.52 31.58 -5.19
CA GLN A 87 8.18 30.62 -4.14
C GLN A 87 7.32 31.34 -3.10
N PRO A 88 6.06 30.93 -2.88
CA PRO A 88 5.21 31.62 -1.94
C PRO A 88 5.69 31.38 -0.52
N GLN A 89 5.70 32.43 0.29
CA GLN A 89 6.10 32.42 1.69
C GLN A 89 4.91 32.05 2.58
N GLU A 90 5.18 31.56 3.79
CA GLU A 90 4.13 31.19 4.78
C GLU A 90 3.21 32.37 5.18
N TYR A 91 3.64 33.61 4.90
CA TYR A 91 2.91 34.85 5.18
C TYR A 91 2.19 35.46 3.98
N ASP A 92 2.29 34.84 2.79
CA ASP A 92 1.58 35.34 1.62
C ASP A 92 0.07 35.09 1.76
N ASP A 93 -0.74 36.04 1.27
CA ASP A 93 -2.19 35.92 1.33
C ASP A 93 -2.65 34.66 0.58
N PRO A 94 -3.30 33.69 1.26
CA PRO A 94 -3.72 32.43 0.66
C PRO A 94 -4.56 32.61 -0.60
N ASN A 95 -5.38 33.67 -0.66
CA ASN A 95 -6.24 33.94 -1.82
C ASN A 95 -5.42 34.37 -3.04
N SER A 96 -4.47 35.28 -2.83
CA SER A 96 -3.59 35.81 -3.86
C SER A 96 -2.72 34.71 -4.45
N THR A 97 -2.16 33.82 -3.61
CA THR A 97 -1.35 32.70 -4.08
C THR A 97 -2.17 31.63 -4.81
N ILE A 98 -3.37 31.32 -4.34
CA ILE A 98 -4.30 30.42 -5.06
C ILE A 98 -4.65 31.02 -6.42
N ALA A 99 -4.93 32.31 -6.50
CA ALA A 99 -5.22 32.99 -7.77
C ALA A 99 -4.03 32.87 -8.75
N SER A 100 -2.81 33.13 -8.29
CA SER A 100 -1.59 32.96 -9.10
C SER A 100 -1.38 31.52 -9.58
N ILE A 101 -1.65 30.52 -8.73
CA ILE A 101 -1.58 29.10 -9.14
C ILE A 101 -2.66 28.78 -10.17
N LEU A 102 -3.88 29.29 -9.98
CA LEU A 102 -4.98 29.08 -10.92
C LEU A 102 -4.71 29.75 -12.28
N ASP A 103 -4.17 30.96 -12.29
CA ASP A 103 -3.74 31.64 -13.52
C ASP A 103 -2.65 30.84 -14.23
N ALA A 104 -1.64 30.34 -13.49
CA ALA A 104 -0.62 29.46 -14.05
C ALA A 104 -1.22 28.16 -14.63
N THR A 105 -2.20 27.54 -13.97
CA THR A 105 -2.88 26.35 -14.50
C THR A 105 -3.71 26.65 -15.76
N ARG A 106 -4.27 27.86 -15.85
CA ARG A 106 -5.04 28.33 -17.00
C ARG A 106 -4.14 28.61 -18.21
N ASP A 107 -3.00 29.23 -18.00
CA ASP A 107 -1.97 29.46 -19.03
C ASP A 107 -1.46 28.13 -19.60
N LEU A 108 -1.38 27.11 -18.76
CA LEU A 108 -1.04 25.76 -19.18
C LEU A 108 -2.17 25.08 -19.96
N GLY A 109 -3.42 25.55 -19.86
CA GLY A 109 -4.60 24.96 -20.48
C GLY A 109 -5.28 23.85 -19.67
N ILE A 110 -5.19 23.87 -18.33
CA ILE A 110 -6.02 23.03 -17.45
C ILE A 110 -7.36 23.74 -17.21
N VAL A 111 -8.47 23.03 -17.40
CA VAL A 111 -9.80 23.54 -17.05
C VAL A 111 -10.05 23.29 -15.56
N VAL A 112 -10.13 24.36 -14.78
CA VAL A 112 -10.43 24.29 -13.34
C VAL A 112 -11.88 24.71 -13.11
N ASP A 113 -12.76 23.75 -12.80
CA ASP A 113 -14.18 23.99 -12.51
C ASP A 113 -14.49 23.74 -11.02
N PHE A 114 -13.94 24.59 -10.15
CA PHE A 114 -14.32 24.61 -8.73
C PHE A 114 -13.97 25.94 -8.06
N PRO A 115 -14.68 26.32 -6.98
CA PRO A 115 -14.45 27.59 -6.29
C PRO A 115 -13.09 27.61 -5.55
N PRO A 116 -12.32 28.72 -5.63
CA PRO A 116 -11.00 28.87 -4.99
C PRO A 116 -11.00 28.63 -3.47
N ASN A 117 -12.15 28.81 -2.80
CA ASN A 117 -12.32 28.55 -1.37
C ASN A 117 -12.02 27.10 -0.98
N LYS A 118 -12.18 26.13 -1.90
CA LYS A 118 -11.88 24.72 -1.63
C LYS A 118 -10.39 24.40 -1.66
N LEU A 119 -9.55 25.26 -2.24
CA LEU A 119 -8.09 25.11 -2.25
C LEU A 119 -7.43 25.63 -0.97
N LYS A 120 -8.10 26.50 -0.22
CA LYS A 120 -7.60 27.02 1.08
C LYS A 120 -7.36 25.94 2.12
N GLN A 121 -8.06 24.81 2.01
CA GLN A 121 -7.90 23.69 2.93
C GLN A 121 -6.57 22.94 2.71
N GLY A 122 -5.86 23.19 1.60
CA GLY A 122 -4.55 22.59 1.29
C GLY A 122 -4.56 21.07 1.16
N SER A 123 -5.72 20.44 1.30
CA SER A 123 -5.91 18.99 1.38
C SER A 123 -7.25 18.62 0.76
N GLY A 124 -7.34 17.41 0.20
CA GLY A 124 -8.54 16.87 -0.44
C GLY A 124 -8.47 16.81 -1.97
N LYS A 125 -9.58 16.36 -2.56
CA LYS A 125 -9.69 15.99 -3.99
C LYS A 125 -9.24 17.10 -4.95
N PHE A 126 -9.57 18.36 -4.66
CA PHE A 126 -9.27 19.49 -5.55
C PHE A 126 -7.79 19.88 -5.55
N ALA A 127 -7.13 19.82 -4.39
CA ALA A 127 -5.70 20.09 -4.28
C ALA A 127 -4.87 19.00 -4.98
N VAL A 128 -5.21 17.72 -4.73
CA VAL A 128 -4.55 16.58 -5.40
C VAL A 128 -4.77 16.63 -6.91
N TYR A 129 -5.96 16.99 -7.38
CA TYR A 129 -6.27 17.11 -8.81
C TYR A 129 -5.37 18.15 -9.51
N ILE A 130 -5.24 19.36 -8.94
CA ILE A 130 -4.35 20.39 -9.51
C ILE A 130 -2.92 19.90 -9.57
N LEU A 131 -2.42 19.31 -8.48
CA LEU A 131 -1.06 18.81 -8.42
C LEU A 131 -0.84 17.69 -9.45
N ASN A 132 -1.80 16.78 -9.63
CA ASN A 132 -1.71 15.69 -10.59
C ASN A 132 -1.64 16.22 -12.03
N CYS A 133 -2.53 17.17 -12.37
CA CYS A 133 -2.51 17.79 -13.70
C CYS A 133 -1.26 18.64 -13.96
N LEU A 134 -0.75 19.34 -12.94
CA LEU A 134 0.51 20.07 -13.04
C LEU A 134 1.69 19.11 -13.21
N ALA A 135 1.68 17.97 -12.50
CA ALA A 135 2.70 16.93 -12.64
C ALA A 135 2.67 16.30 -14.03
N ASP A 136 1.49 16.01 -14.59
CA ASP A 136 1.35 15.50 -15.96
C ASP A 136 1.96 16.46 -17.00
N LYS A 137 1.68 17.76 -16.87
CA LYS A 137 2.27 18.77 -17.76
C LYS A 137 3.76 18.96 -17.54
N ALA A 138 4.23 18.81 -16.31
CA ALA A 138 5.66 18.80 -16.02
C ALA A 138 6.34 17.58 -16.66
N MET A 139 5.70 16.41 -16.65
CA MET A 139 6.21 15.20 -17.32
C MET A 139 6.27 15.34 -18.84
N ASP A 140 5.24 15.96 -19.45
CA ASP A 140 5.22 16.25 -20.89
C ASP A 140 6.38 17.17 -21.30
N HIS A 141 6.67 18.19 -20.48
CA HIS A 141 7.76 19.12 -20.74
C HIS A 141 9.15 18.51 -20.50
N VAL A 142 9.28 17.65 -19.48
CA VAL A 142 10.51 16.93 -19.16
C VAL A 142 10.80 15.81 -20.19
N LYS A 143 9.80 15.39 -20.99
CA LYS A 143 9.88 14.29 -21.98
C LYS A 143 10.54 13.06 -21.36
N TRP A 144 9.99 12.61 -20.22
CA TRP A 144 10.54 11.46 -19.52
C TRP A 144 10.48 10.21 -20.40
N THR A 145 11.66 9.76 -20.85
CA THR A 145 11.82 8.44 -21.44
C THR A 145 12.09 7.45 -20.33
N TRP A 146 11.26 6.41 -20.23
CA TRP A 146 11.54 5.26 -19.39
C TRP A 146 12.93 4.73 -19.72
N LYS A 147 13.89 4.99 -18.84
CA LYS A 147 15.20 4.37 -18.96
C LYS A 147 14.99 2.88 -18.71
N LYS A 148 15.56 2.04 -19.59
CA LYS A 148 15.66 0.60 -19.32
C LYS A 148 16.23 0.46 -17.91
N PRO A 149 15.67 -0.42 -17.06
CA PRO A 149 16.17 -0.62 -15.71
C PRO A 149 17.68 -0.85 -15.81
N GLN A 150 18.45 0.11 -15.32
CA GLN A 150 19.88 -0.10 -15.16
C GLN A 150 19.99 -0.97 -13.90
N PRO A 151 20.48 -2.21 -14.01
CA PRO A 151 20.89 -2.94 -12.82
C PRO A 151 21.81 -2.01 -12.03
N PRO A 152 21.72 -2.03 -10.68
CA PRO A 152 22.59 -1.20 -9.85
C PRO A 152 24.01 -1.34 -10.37
N ILE A 153 24.68 -0.20 -10.59
CA ILE A 153 26.08 -0.16 -10.98
C ILE A 153 26.83 -0.89 -9.87
N GLU A 154 27.15 -2.15 -10.12
CA GLU A 154 28.20 -2.85 -9.40
C GLU A 154 29.42 -1.96 -9.55
N VAL A 155 29.93 -1.49 -8.43
CA VAL A 155 31.18 -0.74 -8.42
C VAL A 155 32.23 -1.69 -8.96
N ASP A 156 32.63 -1.48 -10.21
CA ASP A 156 33.77 -2.15 -10.85
C ASP A 156 34.96 -2.05 -9.90
N ILE A 157 35.22 -3.12 -9.17
CA ILE A 157 36.58 -3.52 -8.87
C ILE A 157 37.00 -4.22 -10.16
N GLU A 158 37.78 -3.52 -10.97
CA GLU A 158 38.28 -3.96 -12.28
C GLU A 158 38.66 -5.44 -12.31
N GLU A 159 37.93 -6.27 -13.07
CA GLU A 159 38.52 -7.36 -13.87
C GLU A 159 37.54 -7.95 -14.89
N SER A 160 37.65 -7.46 -16.13
CA SER A 160 37.80 -8.26 -17.35
C SER A 160 36.92 -9.51 -17.56
N ILE A 161 35.86 -9.34 -18.39
CA ILE A 161 35.38 -10.23 -19.47
C ILE A 161 35.35 -11.75 -19.18
N ILE A 162 34.16 -12.36 -19.13
CA ILE A 162 33.83 -13.60 -19.89
C ILE A 162 32.31 -13.59 -20.19
N GLU A 163 31.99 -13.52 -21.48
CA GLU A 163 30.71 -13.93 -22.08
C GLU A 163 30.53 -15.45 -21.86
N ASP A 164 29.38 -15.92 -21.34
CA ASP A 164 28.77 -17.25 -21.68
C ASP A 164 27.52 -17.66 -20.88
N ASP A 165 26.96 -16.84 -19.98
CA ASP A 165 25.88 -17.32 -19.09
C ASP A 165 24.45 -17.38 -19.70
N ALA A 166 24.33 -17.23 -21.03
CA ALA A 166 23.04 -17.31 -21.73
C ALA A 166 22.75 -18.69 -22.35
N GLU A 167 23.75 -19.56 -22.53
CA GLU A 167 23.52 -20.92 -23.06
C GLU A 167 23.12 -21.92 -21.95
N LEU A 168 23.42 -21.65 -20.68
CA LEU A 168 23.08 -22.52 -19.55
C LEU A 168 21.59 -22.54 -19.16
N LEU A 169 20.80 -21.59 -19.66
CA LEU A 169 19.38 -21.48 -19.31
C LEU A 169 18.46 -22.26 -20.28
N LEU A 170 18.95 -22.63 -21.46
CA LEU A 170 18.21 -23.46 -22.42
C LEU A 170 18.37 -24.96 -22.12
N GLU A 171 19.58 -25.39 -21.76
CA GLU A 171 19.89 -26.80 -21.41
C GLU A 171 19.12 -27.27 -20.18
N LYS A 172 18.90 -26.37 -19.21
CA LYS A 172 18.18 -26.70 -17.97
C LYS A 172 16.67 -26.87 -18.15
N ILE A 173 16.08 -26.21 -19.16
CA ILE A 173 14.66 -26.36 -19.51
C ILE A 173 14.44 -27.65 -20.32
N GLU A 174 15.43 -28.06 -21.13
CA GLU A 174 15.41 -29.32 -21.88
C GLU A 174 15.65 -30.54 -20.96
N GLU A 175 16.51 -30.42 -19.96
CA GLU A 175 16.80 -31.46 -18.96
C GLU A 175 15.63 -31.69 -17.99
N GLU A 176 14.87 -30.65 -17.64
CA GLU A 176 13.67 -30.78 -16.79
C GLU A 176 12.50 -31.42 -17.54
N MET A 177 12.37 -31.23 -18.86
CA MET A 177 11.34 -31.89 -19.68
C MET A 177 11.69 -33.36 -20.00
N ALA A 178 12.97 -33.73 -20.00
CA ALA A 178 13.43 -35.10 -20.26
C ALA A 178 13.32 -36.04 -19.04
N THR A 179 13.09 -35.51 -17.83
CA THR A 179 13.07 -36.30 -16.60
C THR A 179 11.66 -36.68 -16.12
N GLU A 180 10.60 -36.24 -16.81
CA GLU A 180 9.21 -36.60 -16.49
C GLU A 180 8.66 -37.80 -17.29
N ASP A 181 9.37 -38.31 -18.30
CA ASP A 181 8.96 -39.47 -19.09
C ASP A 181 10.00 -40.61 -19.00
N THR A 182 10.04 -41.36 -17.88
CA THR A 182 10.48 -42.78 -17.86
C THR A 182 10.20 -43.44 -16.50
N ASP A 183 8.94 -43.59 -16.14
CA ASP A 183 8.48 -44.65 -15.24
C ASP A 183 7.84 -45.75 -16.10
N ASP A 184 8.64 -46.72 -16.56
CA ASP A 184 8.25 -48.13 -16.74
C ASP A 184 9.46 -48.96 -17.23
N ASP A 185 9.53 -50.20 -16.74
CA ASP A 185 10.43 -51.30 -17.12
C ASP A 185 11.78 -51.43 -16.38
N GLU A 186 11.70 -51.63 -15.07
CA GLU A 186 12.79 -52.07 -14.18
C GLU A 186 13.11 -53.60 -14.30
N ASP A 187 13.08 -54.18 -15.51
CA ASP A 187 13.21 -55.65 -15.72
C ASP A 187 14.22 -56.06 -16.83
N ASN A 188 15.19 -55.19 -17.19
CA ASN A 188 16.31 -55.55 -18.08
C ASN A 188 17.68 -55.27 -17.45
N LEU A 189 17.89 -55.80 -16.25
CA LEU A 189 19.23 -55.90 -15.67
C LEU A 189 20.00 -57.02 -16.40
N LEU A 190 20.86 -56.63 -17.35
CA LEU A 190 21.82 -57.45 -18.09
C LEU A 190 22.36 -58.62 -17.23
N ASN A 191 21.94 -59.83 -17.58
CA ASN A 191 22.28 -61.05 -16.88
C ASN A 191 23.78 -61.38 -17.07
N ILE A 192 24.52 -61.49 -15.96
CA ILE A 192 25.97 -61.69 -15.90
C ILE A 192 26.47 -62.95 -16.64
N ASP A 193 25.58 -63.94 -16.88
CA ASP A 193 25.90 -65.19 -17.58
C ASP A 193 26.16 -65.00 -19.10
N ASP A 194 25.62 -63.95 -19.74
CA ASP A 194 25.82 -63.73 -21.17
C ASP A 194 27.21 -63.18 -21.51
N LEU A 195 27.86 -62.50 -20.56
CA LEU A 195 29.25 -62.02 -20.70
C LEU A 195 30.28 -63.14 -20.64
N GLN A 196 29.99 -64.24 -19.92
CA GLN A 196 30.88 -65.40 -19.85
C GLN A 196 30.86 -66.22 -21.15
N ASN A 197 29.75 -66.23 -21.88
CA ASN A 197 29.66 -66.88 -23.18
C ASN A 197 30.43 -66.11 -24.28
N ILE A 198 30.39 -64.77 -24.26
CA ILE A 198 31.13 -63.94 -25.23
C ILE A 198 32.65 -64.05 -25.03
N THR A 199 33.13 -64.16 -23.79
CA THR A 199 34.56 -64.34 -23.49
C THR A 199 35.07 -65.73 -23.92
N ASN A 200 34.27 -66.79 -23.78
CA ASN A 200 34.63 -68.13 -24.25
C ASN A 200 34.61 -68.27 -25.78
N ILE A 201 33.67 -67.60 -26.48
CA ILE A 201 33.63 -67.57 -27.95
C ILE A 201 34.87 -66.86 -28.51
N ASN A 202 35.27 -65.73 -27.92
CA ASN A 202 36.47 -65.00 -28.33
C ASN A 202 37.76 -65.81 -28.11
N LYS A 203 37.83 -66.59 -27.02
CA LYS A 203 38.99 -67.45 -26.75
C LYS A 203 39.13 -68.58 -27.77
N SER A 204 38.02 -69.15 -28.23
CA SER A 204 38.00 -70.17 -29.31
C SER A 204 38.32 -69.59 -30.69
N LEU A 205 38.03 -68.31 -30.95
CA LEU A 205 38.36 -67.63 -32.20
C LEU A 205 39.83 -67.19 -32.27
N LEU A 206 40.45 -66.88 -31.13
CA LEU A 206 41.86 -66.49 -31.02
C LEU A 206 42.83 -67.68 -31.16
N GLU A 207 42.43 -68.91 -30.84
CA GLU A 207 43.26 -70.10 -31.06
C GLU A 207 43.31 -70.58 -32.52
N VAL A 208 42.36 -70.15 -33.36
CA VAL A 208 42.29 -70.52 -34.81
C VAL A 208 43.11 -69.57 -35.70
N GLN A 209 43.55 -68.41 -35.18
CA GLN A 209 44.35 -67.43 -35.92
C GLN A 209 45.75 -67.27 -35.32
N LYS A 210 46.56 -68.33 -35.36
CA LYS A 210 48.01 -68.19 -35.37
C LYS A 210 48.50 -68.18 -36.82
N PRO A 211 48.75 -67.02 -37.44
CA PRO A 211 49.78 -66.94 -38.45
C PRO A 211 51.13 -66.96 -37.73
N ASP A 212 51.79 -68.12 -37.76
CA ASP A 212 53.23 -68.23 -37.55
C ASP A 212 53.93 -67.49 -38.69
N ASP A 213 54.09 -66.18 -38.55
CA ASP A 213 55.09 -65.44 -39.31
C ASP A 213 55.63 -64.33 -38.42
N VAL A 214 56.91 -64.45 -38.11
CA VAL A 214 57.65 -63.54 -37.25
C VAL A 214 57.57 -62.15 -37.88
N LEU A 215 56.78 -61.25 -37.27
CA LEU A 215 56.79 -59.83 -37.59
C LEU A 215 58.16 -59.25 -37.21
N GLU A 216 59.13 -59.37 -38.12
CA GLU A 216 60.39 -58.64 -38.01
C GLU A 216 60.07 -57.14 -38.14
N SER A 217 60.21 -56.44 -37.02
CA SER A 217 60.08 -54.99 -36.93
C SER A 217 61.15 -54.33 -37.79
N ASN A 218 60.81 -53.94 -39.01
CA ASN A 218 61.67 -53.13 -39.86
C ASN A 218 61.61 -51.64 -39.44
N THR A 219 61.55 -51.38 -38.13
CA THR A 219 61.30 -50.04 -37.62
C THR A 219 62.63 -49.32 -37.41
N ASN A 220 62.87 -48.34 -38.26
CA ASN A 220 64.06 -47.50 -38.22
C ASN A 220 64.08 -46.67 -36.92
N ASN A 221 65.23 -46.61 -36.23
CA ASN A 221 65.40 -45.83 -34.99
C ASN A 221 65.11 -44.34 -35.22
N GLU A 222 65.41 -43.84 -36.42
CA GLU A 222 65.12 -42.45 -36.79
C GLU A 222 63.63 -42.19 -36.98
N GLU A 223 62.88 -43.14 -37.55
CA GLU A 223 61.41 -43.03 -37.66
C GLU A 223 60.78 -43.07 -36.27
N TRP A 224 61.20 -43.98 -35.40
CA TRP A 224 60.77 -43.99 -34.00
C TRP A 224 61.04 -42.68 -33.28
N LYS A 225 62.20 -42.07 -33.52
CA LYS A 225 62.56 -40.80 -32.90
C LYS A 225 61.71 -39.64 -33.43
N LEU A 226 61.39 -39.63 -34.72
CA LEU A 226 60.47 -38.65 -35.31
C LEU A 226 59.04 -38.82 -34.78
N GLU A 227 58.57 -40.06 -34.65
CA GLU A 227 57.29 -40.39 -34.02
C GLU A 227 57.27 -39.97 -32.54
N LEU A 228 58.38 -40.20 -31.82
CA LEU A 228 58.54 -39.76 -30.43
C LEU A 228 58.54 -38.24 -30.32
N GLU A 229 59.26 -37.52 -31.18
CA GLU A 229 59.28 -36.05 -31.20
C GLU A 229 57.92 -35.46 -31.58
N ARG A 230 57.15 -36.14 -32.44
CA ARG A 230 55.78 -35.75 -32.79
C ARG A 230 54.80 -35.99 -31.65
N VAL A 231 54.94 -37.10 -30.92
CA VAL A 231 54.00 -37.50 -29.85
C VAL A 231 54.37 -36.91 -28.49
N MET A 232 55.64 -36.55 -28.27
CA MET A 232 56.14 -35.89 -27.05
C MET A 232 55.32 -34.64 -26.64
N PRO A 233 54.94 -33.72 -27.55
CA PRO A 233 54.06 -32.61 -27.19
C PRO A 233 52.61 -33.04 -26.91
N MET A 234 52.11 -34.15 -27.46
CA MET A 234 50.77 -34.69 -27.15
C MET A 234 50.75 -35.46 -25.82
N LEU A 235 51.88 -36.03 -25.39
CA LEU A 235 52.05 -36.69 -24.10
C LEU A 235 52.42 -35.73 -22.98
N LYS A 236 52.82 -34.51 -23.32
CA LYS A 236 53.00 -33.43 -22.35
C LYS A 236 51.62 -32.96 -21.91
N VAL A 237 51.01 -33.74 -21.03
CA VAL A 237 49.82 -33.36 -20.27
C VAL A 237 50.22 -32.19 -19.38
N THR A 238 50.13 -30.98 -19.92
CA THR A 238 50.10 -29.79 -19.11
C THR A 238 48.78 -29.85 -18.38
N VAL A 239 48.78 -30.37 -17.15
CA VAL A 239 47.73 -30.09 -16.18
C VAL A 239 47.81 -28.59 -15.96
N LYS A 240 47.17 -27.83 -16.85
CA LYS A 240 46.82 -26.45 -16.57
C LYS A 240 45.93 -26.58 -15.35
N THR A 241 46.40 -26.07 -14.22
CA THR A 241 45.56 -25.83 -13.06
C THR A 241 44.54 -24.80 -13.51
N GLU A 242 43.48 -25.26 -14.18
CA GLU A 242 42.37 -24.42 -14.53
C GLU A 242 41.77 -23.89 -13.23
N SER A 243 41.41 -22.61 -13.22
CA SER A 243 40.55 -21.98 -12.21
C SER A 243 39.16 -22.64 -12.10
N SER A 244 38.95 -23.76 -12.81
CA SER A 244 37.83 -24.68 -12.77
C SER A 244 38.05 -25.88 -11.84
N ASP A 245 38.91 -25.72 -10.83
CA ASP A 245 38.97 -26.68 -9.73
C ASP A 245 37.67 -26.56 -8.92
N TRP A 246 36.70 -27.43 -9.20
CA TRP A 246 35.44 -27.53 -8.45
C TRP A 246 35.68 -27.66 -6.94
N ARG A 247 36.85 -28.15 -6.54
CA ARG A 247 37.32 -28.19 -5.15
C ARG A 247 37.50 -26.81 -4.55
N THR A 248 38.07 -25.86 -5.28
CA THR A 248 38.23 -24.47 -4.85
C THR A 248 36.88 -23.78 -4.76
N ARG A 249 35.97 -24.02 -5.72
CA ARG A 249 34.59 -23.52 -5.67
C ARG A 249 33.79 -24.10 -4.52
N LEU A 250 33.94 -25.39 -4.25
CA LEU A 250 33.31 -26.06 -3.11
C LEU A 250 33.83 -25.50 -1.78
N GLU A 251 35.12 -25.21 -1.68
CA GLU A 251 35.70 -24.62 -0.48
C GLU A 251 35.22 -23.17 -0.29
N GLN A 252 35.13 -22.39 -1.36
CA GLN A 252 34.49 -21.06 -1.34
C GLN A 252 33.03 -21.13 -0.89
N MET A 253 32.25 -22.09 -1.38
CA MET A 253 30.85 -22.27 -0.97
C MET A 253 30.72 -22.61 0.52
N LYS A 254 31.64 -23.39 1.09
CA LYS A 254 31.67 -23.64 2.54
C LYS A 254 32.03 -22.39 3.34
N VAL A 255 32.96 -21.58 2.84
CA VAL A 255 33.31 -20.29 3.46
C VAL A 255 32.10 -19.37 3.48
N TYR A 256 31.42 -19.17 2.34
CA TYR A 256 30.21 -18.35 2.29
C TYR A 256 29.09 -18.89 3.18
N ARG A 257 28.93 -20.22 3.27
CA ARG A 257 27.95 -20.83 4.19
C ARG A 257 28.28 -20.48 5.64
N ASN A 258 29.54 -20.53 6.04
CA ASN A 258 29.97 -20.20 7.39
C ASN A 258 29.79 -18.70 7.68
N GLU A 259 30.16 -17.82 6.74
CA GLU A 259 29.95 -16.38 6.84
C GLU A 259 28.45 -16.05 6.95
N MET A 260 27.61 -16.70 6.14
CA MET A 260 26.15 -16.55 6.19
C MET A 260 25.58 -17.05 7.53
N GLN A 261 26.11 -18.15 8.07
CA GLN A 261 25.74 -18.66 9.40
C GLN A 261 26.21 -17.71 10.52
N GLU A 262 27.31 -16.99 10.33
CA GLU A 262 27.79 -15.99 11.28
C GLU A 262 26.93 -14.72 11.23
N ILE A 263 26.41 -14.33 10.05
CA ILE A 263 25.55 -13.15 9.88
C ILE A 263 24.10 -13.44 10.30
N ILE A 264 23.59 -14.66 10.12
CA ILE A 264 22.20 -14.98 10.47
C ILE A 264 21.93 -14.93 11.98
N GLU A 265 22.93 -15.28 12.80
CA GLU A 265 22.79 -15.27 14.26
C GLU A 265 22.57 -13.86 14.83
N PRO A 266 23.39 -12.82 14.52
CA PRO A 266 23.14 -11.46 14.97
C PRO A 266 21.82 -10.91 14.40
N VAL A 267 21.47 -11.18 13.15
CA VAL A 267 20.17 -10.75 12.57
C VAL A 267 19.01 -11.38 13.34
N LYS A 268 19.09 -12.68 13.67
CA LYS A 268 18.08 -13.36 14.48
C LYS A 268 17.97 -12.77 15.88
N THR A 269 19.10 -12.42 16.51
CA THR A 269 19.06 -11.76 17.83
C THR A 269 18.44 -10.37 17.77
N GLN A 270 18.70 -9.59 16.70
CA GLN A 270 18.07 -8.28 16.51
C GLN A 270 16.57 -8.41 16.26
N LEU A 271 16.15 -9.39 15.47
CA LEU A 271 14.73 -9.67 15.21
C LEU A 271 14.01 -10.09 16.50
N ASN A 272 14.60 -10.97 17.31
CA ASN A 272 14.05 -11.36 18.61
C ASN A 272 13.98 -10.18 19.59
N LYS A 273 14.95 -9.25 19.56
CA LYS A 273 14.87 -8.02 20.35
C LYS A 273 13.69 -7.16 19.92
N LEU A 274 13.53 -6.95 18.60
CA LEU A 274 12.41 -6.20 18.05
C LEU A 274 11.06 -6.86 18.39
N GLU A 275 10.96 -8.18 18.29
CA GLU A 275 9.76 -8.93 18.67
C GLU A 275 9.42 -8.72 20.15
N ASN A 276 10.42 -8.80 21.03
CA ASN A 276 10.23 -8.55 22.45
C ASN A 276 9.82 -7.10 22.72
N GLU A 277 10.47 -6.13 22.08
CA GLU A 277 10.12 -4.70 22.21
C GLU A 277 8.67 -4.45 21.78
N ILE A 278 8.28 -4.92 20.58
CA ILE A 278 6.91 -4.83 20.07
C ILE A 278 5.93 -5.50 21.03
N SER A 279 6.26 -6.68 21.55
CA SER A 279 5.41 -7.39 22.51
C SER A 279 5.25 -6.62 23.81
N THR A 280 6.32 -5.98 24.32
CA THR A 280 6.22 -5.15 25.52
C THR A 280 5.37 -3.90 25.29
N ASP A 281 5.50 -3.26 24.13
CA ASP A 281 4.73 -2.08 23.79
C ASP A 281 3.25 -2.40 23.52
N LEU A 282 2.96 -3.53 22.87
CA LEU A 282 1.59 -4.03 22.71
C LEU A 282 0.96 -4.29 24.08
N ASN A 283 1.67 -4.93 25.01
CA ASN A 283 1.20 -5.12 26.38
C ASN A 283 0.95 -3.79 27.11
N LYS A 284 1.81 -2.78 26.92
CA LYS A 284 1.59 -1.43 27.49
C LYS A 284 0.34 -0.78 26.91
N ILE A 285 0.15 -0.86 25.59
CA ILE A 285 -1.05 -0.34 24.90
C ILE A 285 -2.28 -1.04 25.44
N GLN A 286 -2.30 -2.38 25.49
CA GLN A 286 -3.42 -3.15 26.01
C GLN A 286 -3.74 -2.80 27.46
N ASN A 287 -2.74 -2.58 28.31
CA ASN A 287 -2.96 -2.14 29.69
C ASN A 287 -3.52 -0.72 29.76
N ARG A 288 -3.06 0.18 28.89
CA ARG A 288 -3.55 1.56 28.83
C ARG A 288 -4.95 1.64 28.25
N GLU A 289 -5.30 0.80 27.28
CA GLU A 289 -6.66 0.62 26.78
C GLU A 289 -7.58 0.07 27.86
N LYS A 290 -7.18 -0.98 28.59
CA LYS A 290 -7.96 -1.49 29.73
C LYS A 290 -8.20 -0.40 30.77
N PHE A 291 -7.17 0.40 31.09
CA PHE A 291 -7.31 1.51 32.02
C PHE A 291 -8.27 2.58 31.49
N LEU A 292 -8.14 2.98 30.23
CA LEU A 292 -9.01 3.96 29.59
C LEU A 292 -10.45 3.46 29.52
N ASN A 293 -10.66 2.21 29.14
CA ASN A 293 -11.98 1.58 29.08
C ASN A 293 -12.62 1.55 30.46
N ASN A 294 -11.89 1.19 31.52
CA ASN A 294 -12.42 1.24 32.88
C ASN A 294 -12.80 2.67 33.31
N HIS A 295 -12.01 3.67 32.93
CA HIS A 295 -12.32 5.07 33.23
C HIS A 295 -13.55 5.57 32.45
N LEU A 296 -13.61 5.26 31.15
CA LEU A 296 -14.74 5.60 30.29
C LEU A 296 -16.02 4.89 30.71
N GLU A 297 -15.96 3.62 31.10
CA GLU A 297 -17.13 2.86 31.58
C GLU A 297 -17.74 3.53 32.81
N SER A 298 -16.91 3.98 33.77
CA SER A 298 -17.36 4.75 34.92
C SER A 298 -18.07 6.04 34.50
N LEU A 299 -17.49 6.79 33.56
CA LEU A 299 -18.09 8.04 33.08
C LEU A 299 -19.39 7.80 32.29
N LEU A 300 -19.47 6.71 31.52
CA LEU A 300 -20.66 6.31 30.77
C LEU A 300 -21.81 5.93 31.71
N VAL A 301 -21.52 5.23 32.81
CA VAL A 301 -22.50 4.93 33.85
C VAL A 301 -23.04 6.23 34.47
N VAL A 302 -22.16 7.19 34.79
CA VAL A 302 -22.58 8.49 35.32
C VAL A 302 -23.44 9.25 34.31
N HIS A 303 -23.04 9.30 33.03
CA HIS A 303 -23.82 9.92 31.96
C HIS A 303 -25.20 9.27 31.82
N ARG A 304 -25.28 7.93 31.87
CA ARG A 304 -26.54 7.18 31.80
C ARG A 304 -27.44 7.49 33.00
N ASN A 305 -26.88 7.65 34.19
CA ASN A 305 -27.62 8.05 35.38
C ASN A 305 -28.19 9.46 35.23
N ILE A 306 -27.37 10.43 34.81
CA ILE A 306 -27.81 11.81 34.57
C ILE A 306 -28.90 11.85 33.49
N GLN A 307 -28.75 11.07 32.42
CA GLN A 307 -29.78 10.98 31.37
C GLN A 307 -31.10 10.41 31.90
N SER A 308 -31.04 9.41 32.79
CA SER A 308 -32.23 8.86 33.46
C SER A 308 -32.87 9.88 34.40
N GLU A 309 -32.09 10.65 35.15
CA GLU A 309 -32.58 11.74 35.99
C GLU A 309 -33.23 12.85 35.16
N LEU A 310 -32.60 13.25 34.06
CA LEU A 310 -33.14 14.24 33.13
C LEU A 310 -34.47 13.75 32.55
N ALA A 311 -34.56 12.49 32.12
CA ALA A 311 -35.81 11.90 31.63
C ALA A 311 -36.92 11.94 32.69
N LYS A 312 -36.61 11.61 33.95
CA LYS A 312 -37.56 11.71 35.07
C LYS A 312 -38.04 13.14 35.30
N VAL A 313 -37.13 14.12 35.28
CA VAL A 313 -37.48 15.54 35.46
C VAL A 313 -38.32 16.05 34.30
N MET A 314 -38.02 15.67 33.06
CA MET A 314 -38.83 16.02 31.89
C MET A 314 -40.24 15.42 31.97
N GLU A 315 -40.37 14.18 32.45
CA GLU A 315 -41.67 13.54 32.67
C GLU A 315 -42.47 14.28 33.76
N GLN A 316 -41.84 14.59 34.90
CA GLN A 316 -42.48 15.39 35.96
C GLN A 316 -42.89 16.79 35.47
N TYR A 317 -42.05 17.45 34.68
CA TYR A 317 -42.37 18.75 34.09
C TYR A 317 -43.57 18.65 33.13
N LYS A 318 -43.60 17.61 32.29
CA LYS A 318 -44.71 17.35 31.37
C LYS A 318 -46.02 17.09 32.13
N ASP A 319 -45.96 16.33 33.22
CA ASP A 319 -47.13 16.02 34.05
C ASP A 319 -47.66 17.26 34.78
N VAL A 320 -46.77 18.05 35.39
CA VAL A 320 -47.13 19.34 36.00
C VAL A 320 -47.70 20.31 34.96
N ASN A 321 -47.10 20.41 33.77
CA ASN A 321 -47.59 21.27 32.70
C ASN A 321 -48.97 20.82 32.19
N GLY A 322 -49.21 19.51 32.10
CA GLY A 322 -50.54 18.94 31.83
C GLY A 322 -51.55 19.34 32.91
N GLY A 323 -51.17 19.22 34.19
CA GLY A 323 -51.99 19.64 35.32
C GLY A 323 -52.27 21.15 35.37
N VAL A 324 -51.31 21.99 34.97
CA VAL A 324 -51.51 23.46 34.84
C VAL A 324 -52.47 23.75 33.69
N THR A 325 -52.32 23.08 32.55
CA THR A 325 -53.22 23.24 31.40
C THR A 325 -54.66 22.84 31.75
N GLU A 326 -54.83 21.74 32.50
CA GLU A 326 -56.16 21.31 32.95
C GLU A 326 -56.77 22.28 33.97
N ARG A 327 -55.98 22.79 34.93
CA ARG A 327 -56.44 23.84 35.84
C ARG A 327 -56.79 25.13 35.10
N GLN A 328 -56.01 25.51 34.09
CA GLN A 328 -56.32 26.66 33.22
C GLN A 328 -57.64 26.43 32.46
N ARG A 329 -57.88 25.22 31.96
CA ARG A 329 -59.14 24.84 31.30
C ARG A 329 -60.33 24.96 32.27
N LEU A 330 -60.20 24.44 33.49
CA LEU A 330 -61.24 24.55 34.52
C LEU A 330 -61.48 25.99 34.96
N LEU A 331 -60.43 26.81 35.10
CA LEU A 331 -60.54 28.23 35.41
C LEU A 331 -61.27 28.99 34.31
N ASN A 332 -60.97 28.72 33.04
CA ASN A 332 -61.71 29.32 31.92
C ASN A 332 -63.19 28.90 31.95
N GLN A 333 -63.48 27.62 32.18
CA GLN A 333 -64.87 27.14 32.30
C GLN A 333 -65.63 27.78 33.47
N LEU A 334 -64.98 27.95 34.62
CA LEU A 334 -65.56 28.65 35.77
C LEU A 334 -65.74 30.14 35.49
N THR A 335 -64.82 30.77 34.77
CA THR A 335 -64.93 32.18 34.34
C THR A 335 -66.10 32.35 33.38
N ASP A 336 -66.26 31.45 32.41
CA ASP A 336 -67.39 31.46 31.47
C ASP A 336 -68.72 31.26 32.22
N SER A 337 -68.74 30.34 33.20
CA SER A 337 -69.93 30.12 34.04
C SER A 337 -70.24 31.33 34.92
N LEU A 338 -69.22 32.01 35.43
CA LEU A 338 -69.36 33.23 36.23
C LEU A 338 -69.87 34.39 35.37
N GLU A 339 -69.36 34.56 34.14
CA GLU A 339 -69.88 35.57 33.22
C GLU A 339 -71.32 35.24 32.81
N ALA A 340 -71.66 33.96 32.59
CA ALA A 340 -73.03 33.54 32.30
C ALA A 340 -73.99 33.84 33.47
N THR A 341 -73.60 33.53 34.71
CA THR A 341 -74.41 33.85 35.91
C THR A 341 -74.49 35.35 36.17
N LYS A 342 -73.42 36.10 35.90
CA LYS A 342 -73.42 37.56 35.95
C LYS A 342 -74.35 38.14 34.88
N GLN A 343 -74.34 37.62 33.66
CA GLN A 343 -75.27 38.00 32.61
C GLN A 343 -76.72 37.69 33.03
N GLU A 344 -77.00 36.51 33.58
CA GLU A 344 -78.33 36.17 34.11
C GLU A 344 -78.74 37.12 35.26
N MET A 345 -77.80 37.52 36.11
CA MET A 345 -78.03 38.50 37.18
C MET A 345 -78.28 39.91 36.63
N GLU A 346 -77.57 40.34 35.60
CA GLU A 346 -77.78 41.62 34.90
C GLU A 346 -79.11 41.63 34.15
N GLU A 347 -79.49 40.52 33.51
CA GLU A 347 -80.79 40.33 32.87
C GLU A 347 -81.91 40.35 33.92
N ARG A 348 -81.76 39.65 35.05
CA ARG A 348 -82.70 39.73 36.17
C ARG A 348 -82.77 41.12 36.79
N GLY A 349 -81.64 41.78 37.00
CA GLY A 349 -81.56 43.14 37.51
C GLY A 349 -82.23 44.13 36.58
N SER A 350 -82.02 43.99 35.28
CA SER A 350 -82.70 44.78 34.25
C SER A 350 -84.20 44.49 34.24
N SER A 351 -84.62 43.22 34.33
CA SER A 351 -86.03 42.84 34.40
C SER A 351 -86.74 43.35 35.67
N MET A 352 -86.06 43.38 36.82
CA MET A 352 -86.59 43.98 38.06
C MET A 352 -86.63 45.50 37.99
N THR A 353 -85.64 46.13 37.38
CA THR A 353 -85.59 47.59 37.22
C THR A 353 -86.63 48.07 36.20
N ASP A 354 -86.87 47.31 35.13
CA ASP A 354 -87.91 47.60 34.15
C ASP A 354 -89.31 47.26 34.66
N GLY A 355 -89.48 46.25 35.51
CA GLY A 355 -90.74 46.00 36.23
C GLY A 355 -91.14 47.14 37.18
N CYS A 356 -90.17 47.83 37.77
CA CYS A 356 -90.43 48.94 38.70
C CYS A 356 -90.86 50.24 37.99
N LYS A 357 -90.60 50.38 36.68
CA LYS A 357 -91.02 51.56 35.90
C LYS A 357 -92.51 51.55 35.50
N TYR A 358 -93.22 50.45 35.71
CA TYR A 358 -94.65 50.33 35.41
C TYR A 358 -95.59 50.47 36.63
N LEU A 359 -95.07 50.88 37.80
CA LEU A 359 -95.85 50.92 39.06
C LEU A 359 -95.79 52.24 39.85
N ILE A 360 -95.41 53.36 39.22
CA ILE A 360 -95.53 54.70 39.83
C ILE A 360 -96.42 55.57 38.94
N ILE A 361 -97.70 55.62 39.31
CA ILE A 361 -98.65 56.71 39.01
C ILE A 361 -98.40 57.81 40.04
#